data_AF-A0AAW0GGE9-F1
#
_entry.id   AF-A0AAW0GGE9-F1
#
_cell.length_a   1.000
_cell.length_b   1.000
_cell.length_c   1.000
_cell.angle_alpha   90.00
_cell.angle_beta   90.00
_cell.angle_gamma   90.00
#
_symmetry.space_group_name_H-M   'P 1'
#
loop_
_entity.id
_entity.type
_entity.pdbx_description
1 polymer ?
#
loop_
_entity_poly.entity_id
_entity_poly.type
_entity_poly.pdbx_seq_one_letter_code
_entity_poly.pdbx_strand_id
1 'polypeptide(L)'
;MRTLFNKFQTRIKLAASRYRAAYAALLVIEPEGLCLGNLKKLKDEDIRGPGREEEDGFTEGTFEPSWIWLVHTETDTSQEFSNAMRVEWAKTKARAERWAEEVRLLQEEMRRVLEYFEWKARWWRMKKTDRADVDIGVQRGLLAYAEKQATIFDKLGKKFALQWSAVLTKHGLRADWQTRYSKMSNLLSSWEMLEEAEQEKENESDSDDNEGDDIMDID
;
A
#
# COMPACT_ATOMS: atom_id res chain seq x y z
N MET A 1 -33.33 -10.13 16.94
CA MET A 1 -32.25 -10.67 16.08
C MET A 1 -31.27 -11.60 16.79
N ARG A 2 -30.85 -11.36 18.05
CA ARG A 2 -29.88 -12.21 18.78
C ARG A 2 -30.25 -13.71 18.91
N THR A 3 -31.54 -14.05 19.00
CA THR A 3 -32.00 -15.44 19.18
C THR A 3 -31.87 -16.31 17.93
N LEU A 4 -31.98 -15.72 16.73
CA LEU A 4 -31.80 -16.44 15.46
C LEU A 4 -30.31 -16.70 15.20
N PHE A 5 -29.47 -15.69 15.39
CA PHE A 5 -28.02 -15.83 15.27
C PHE A 5 -27.46 -16.94 16.19
N ASN A 6 -27.88 -16.96 17.45
CA ASN A 6 -27.48 -18.01 18.39
C ASN A 6 -27.90 -19.41 17.92
N LYS A 7 -29.10 -19.57 17.35
CA LYS A 7 -29.55 -20.85 16.80
C LYS A 7 -28.67 -21.31 15.63
N PHE A 8 -28.29 -20.40 14.74
CA PHE A 8 -27.35 -20.71 13.65
C PHE A 8 -25.99 -21.13 14.20
N GLN A 9 -25.45 -20.38 15.16
CA GLN A 9 -24.15 -20.70 15.77
C GLN A 9 -24.16 -22.05 16.49
N THR A 10 -25.24 -22.40 17.17
CA THR A 10 -25.40 -23.73 17.78
C THR A 10 -25.41 -24.84 16.73
N ARG A 11 -26.11 -24.63 15.60
CA ARG A 11 -26.15 -25.61 14.50
C ARG A 11 -24.79 -25.79 13.85
N ILE A 12 -24.05 -24.70 13.62
CA ILE A 12 -22.68 -24.74 13.08
C ILE A 12 -21.77 -25.54 14.01
N LYS A 13 -21.79 -25.24 15.32
CA LYS A 13 -21.00 -25.97 16.32
C LYS A 13 -21.34 -27.46 16.36
N LEU A 14 -22.63 -27.80 16.30
CA LEU A 14 -23.09 -29.19 16.28
C LEU A 14 -22.66 -29.92 15.01
N ALA A 15 -22.73 -29.27 13.85
CA ALA A 15 -22.25 -29.85 12.59
C ALA A 15 -20.73 -30.08 12.63
N ALA A 16 -19.97 -29.11 13.12
CA ALA A 16 -18.52 -29.22 13.28
C ALA A 16 -18.12 -30.36 14.24
N SER A 17 -18.81 -30.49 15.39
CA SER A 17 -18.54 -31.57 16.34
C SER A 17 -18.85 -32.94 15.75
N ARG A 18 -19.95 -33.07 15.00
CA ARG A 18 -20.31 -34.31 14.29
C ARG A 18 -19.27 -34.69 13.23
N TYR A 19 -18.83 -33.72 12.43
CA TYR A 19 -17.77 -33.95 11.44
C TYR A 19 -16.47 -34.42 12.11
N ARG A 20 -16.02 -33.73 13.17
CA ARG A 20 -14.80 -34.11 13.90
C ARG A 20 -14.88 -35.52 14.49
N ALA A 21 -16.02 -35.89 15.07
CA ALA A 21 -16.24 -37.23 15.60
C ALA A 21 -16.23 -38.30 14.49
N ALA A 22 -16.88 -38.04 13.36
CA ALA A 22 -16.86 -38.94 12.21
C ALA A 22 -15.46 -39.07 11.60
N TYR A 23 -14.73 -37.96 11.45
CA TYR A 23 -13.35 -37.95 10.95
C TYR A 23 -12.40 -38.72 11.87
N ALA A 24 -12.57 -38.60 13.19
CA ALA A 24 -11.80 -39.37 14.16
C ALA A 24 -12.11 -40.88 14.09
N ALA A 25 -13.38 -41.26 13.91
CA ALA A 25 -13.77 -42.66 13.72
C ALA A 25 -13.22 -43.23 12.40
N LEU A 26 -13.25 -42.45 11.33
CA LEU A 26 -12.70 -42.85 10.02
C LEU A 26 -11.19 -43.08 10.08
N LEU A 27 -10.44 -42.21 10.78
CA LEU A 27 -9.00 -42.39 10.98
C LEU A 27 -8.64 -43.69 11.72
N VAL A 28 -9.51 -44.19 12.60
CA VAL A 28 -9.32 -45.45 13.33
C VAL A 28 -9.60 -46.67 12.46
N ILE A 29 -10.59 -46.56 11.56
CA ILE A 29 -11.04 -47.68 10.72
C ILE A 29 -10.13 -47.86 9.52
N GLU A 30 -9.64 -46.78 8.90
CA GLU A 30 -8.83 -46.86 7.68
C GLU A 30 -7.81 -45.71 7.59
N PRO A 31 -6.56 -45.91 8.05
CA PRO A 31 -5.54 -44.87 8.10
C PRO A 31 -5.08 -44.34 6.73
N GLU A 32 -5.18 -45.16 5.67
CA GLU A 32 -4.69 -44.85 4.31
C GLU A 32 -5.75 -44.99 3.21
N GLY A 33 -7.03 -45.04 3.60
CA GLY A 33 -8.15 -45.28 2.67
C GLY A 33 -8.41 -44.14 1.69
N LEU A 34 -8.79 -44.50 0.47
CA LEU A 34 -9.26 -43.61 -0.61
C LEU A 34 -10.35 -42.61 -0.16
N CYS A 35 -11.09 -42.94 0.91
CA CYS A 35 -12.11 -42.09 1.54
C CYS A 35 -11.57 -40.77 2.13
N LEU A 36 -10.27 -40.67 2.39
CA LEU A 36 -9.63 -39.44 2.90
C LEU A 36 -9.24 -38.44 1.80
N GLY A 37 -9.37 -38.79 0.52
CA GLY A 37 -8.86 -37.96 -0.59
C GLY A 37 -9.32 -36.51 -0.57
N ASN A 38 -10.56 -36.25 -0.18
CA ASN A 38 -11.15 -34.90 -0.11
C ASN A 38 -11.46 -34.44 1.34
N LEU A 39 -11.31 -35.31 2.34
CA LEU A 39 -11.67 -35.04 3.73
C LEU A 39 -10.43 -34.64 4.55
N LYS A 40 -10.42 -33.42 5.07
CA LYS A 40 -9.33 -32.89 5.91
C LYS A 40 -9.75 -32.75 7.37
N LYS A 41 -8.77 -32.65 8.27
CA LYS A 41 -9.00 -32.31 9.68
C LYS A 41 -9.58 -30.89 9.78
N LEU A 42 -10.78 -30.77 10.35
CA LEU A 42 -11.50 -29.50 10.50
C LEU A 42 -11.02 -28.69 11.70
N LYS A 43 -10.34 -27.56 11.47
CA LYS A 43 -10.00 -26.56 12.49
C LYS A 43 -11.16 -25.59 12.71
N ASP A 44 -11.16 -24.85 13.81
CA ASP A 44 -12.16 -23.79 14.04
C ASP A 44 -11.99 -22.64 13.01
N GLU A 45 -10.74 -22.36 12.59
CA GLU A 45 -10.39 -21.40 11.54
C GLU A 45 -10.99 -21.74 10.17
N ASP A 46 -11.33 -23.00 9.92
CA ASP A 46 -11.90 -23.42 8.64
C ASP A 46 -13.41 -23.11 8.56
N ILE A 47 -14.06 -22.83 9.70
CA ILE A 47 -15.51 -22.59 9.79
C ILE A 47 -15.79 -21.12 9.47
N ARG A 48 -15.63 -20.78 8.19
CA ARG A 48 -15.90 -19.45 7.63
C ARG A 48 -16.85 -19.55 6.45
N GLY A 49 -17.53 -18.44 6.11
CA GLY A 49 -18.41 -18.37 4.95
C GLY A 49 -17.68 -18.60 3.61
N PRO A 50 -18.42 -18.88 2.53
CA PRO A 50 -17.84 -19.02 1.18
C PRO A 50 -17.44 -17.68 0.57
N GLY A 51 -17.99 -16.58 1.10
CA GLY A 51 -17.67 -15.22 0.69
C GLY A 51 -16.89 -14.48 1.77
N ARG A 52 -16.25 -13.38 1.35
CA ARG A 52 -15.56 -12.43 2.22
C ARG A 52 -16.58 -11.70 3.11
N GLU A 53 -16.37 -11.71 4.41
CA GLU A 53 -17.06 -10.80 5.33
C GLU A 53 -16.24 -9.51 5.45
N GLU A 54 -16.90 -8.34 5.51
CA GLU A 54 -16.19 -7.04 5.56
C GLU A 54 -15.29 -6.89 6.79
N GLU A 55 -15.59 -7.63 7.87
CA GLU A 55 -14.83 -7.67 9.11
C GLU A 55 -13.52 -8.49 9.03
N ASP A 56 -13.35 -9.33 8.00
CA ASP A 56 -12.20 -10.24 7.92
C ASP A 56 -10.89 -9.54 7.52
N GLY A 57 -10.95 -8.28 7.09
CA GLY A 57 -9.76 -7.48 6.72
C GLY A 57 -9.02 -7.93 5.45
N PHE A 58 -9.40 -9.06 4.84
CA PHE A 58 -8.82 -9.53 3.57
C PHE A 58 -9.17 -8.58 2.42
N THR A 59 -8.28 -8.45 1.44
CA THR A 59 -8.56 -7.80 0.15
C THR A 59 -8.99 -8.85 -0.88
N GLU A 60 -9.65 -8.45 -1.98
CA GLU A 60 -10.08 -9.40 -3.04
C GLU A 60 -8.95 -10.31 -3.55
N GLY A 61 -7.69 -9.85 -3.52
CA GLY A 61 -6.53 -10.62 -3.98
C GLY A 61 -5.90 -11.54 -2.93
N THR A 62 -6.29 -11.44 -1.66
CA THR A 62 -5.72 -12.23 -0.54
C THR A 62 -6.73 -13.15 0.13
N PHE A 63 -8.00 -13.07 -0.26
CA PHE A 63 -9.03 -13.96 0.27
C PHE A 63 -8.86 -15.36 -0.32
N GLU A 64 -8.46 -16.31 0.52
CA GLU A 64 -8.50 -17.73 0.20
C GLU A 64 -9.74 -18.36 0.86
N PRO A 65 -10.68 -18.93 0.08
CA PRO A 65 -11.83 -19.62 0.65
C PRO A 65 -11.39 -20.84 1.45
N SER A 66 -12.11 -21.12 2.55
CA SER A 66 -11.87 -22.32 3.35
C SER A 66 -11.98 -23.59 2.50
N TRP A 67 -11.13 -24.58 2.79
CA TRP A 67 -11.08 -25.84 2.03
C TRP A 67 -12.41 -26.58 2.00
N ILE A 68 -13.28 -26.35 3.00
CA ILE A 68 -14.64 -26.92 3.07
C ILE A 68 -15.47 -26.55 1.83
N TRP A 69 -15.24 -25.35 1.28
CA TRP A 69 -15.92 -24.84 0.07
C TRP A 69 -15.25 -25.26 -1.24
N LEU A 70 -14.07 -25.89 -1.17
CA LEU A 70 -13.33 -26.40 -2.32
C LEU A 70 -13.61 -27.89 -2.58
N VAL A 71 -14.31 -28.56 -1.67
CA VAL A 71 -14.73 -29.96 -1.82
C VAL A 71 -15.85 -30.03 -2.85
N HIS A 72 -15.60 -30.73 -3.96
CA HIS A 72 -16.61 -30.96 -4.98
C HIS A 72 -17.58 -32.04 -4.48
N THR A 73 -18.87 -31.73 -4.44
CA THR A 73 -19.92 -32.70 -4.12
C THR A 73 -20.53 -33.22 -5.42
N GLU A 74 -20.79 -34.52 -5.53
CA GLU A 74 -21.43 -35.11 -6.73
C GLU A 74 -22.84 -34.55 -7.00
N THR A 75 -23.42 -33.85 -6.03
CA THR A 75 -24.72 -33.16 -6.13
C THR A 75 -24.63 -31.77 -6.74
N ASP A 76 -23.43 -31.21 -6.93
CA ASP A 76 -23.28 -29.94 -7.65
C ASP A 76 -23.64 -30.21 -9.11
N THR A 77 -24.87 -29.86 -9.49
CA THR A 77 -25.25 -29.94 -10.90
C THR A 77 -24.24 -29.12 -11.68
N SER A 78 -23.75 -29.69 -12.79
CA SER A 78 -22.72 -29.08 -13.63
C SER A 78 -23.07 -27.64 -14.04
N GLN A 79 -24.36 -27.31 -14.03
CA GLN A 79 -24.93 -26.01 -14.28
C GLN A 79 -24.64 -24.96 -13.19
N GLU A 80 -24.73 -25.30 -11.90
CA GLU A 80 -24.48 -24.36 -10.80
C GLU A 80 -22.99 -24.01 -10.71
N PHE A 81 -22.13 -25.02 -10.84
CA PHE A 81 -20.68 -24.82 -10.96
C PHE A 81 -20.32 -23.96 -12.18
N SER A 82 -20.96 -24.22 -13.34
CA SER A 82 -20.78 -23.39 -14.54
C SER A 82 -21.22 -21.94 -14.31
N ASN A 83 -22.32 -21.71 -13.60
CA ASN A 83 -22.80 -20.36 -13.30
C ASN A 83 -21.85 -19.60 -12.37
N ALA A 84 -21.37 -20.24 -11.29
CA ALA A 84 -20.38 -19.63 -10.39
C ALA A 84 -19.08 -19.28 -11.13
N MET A 85 -18.58 -20.20 -11.96
CA MET A 85 -17.41 -19.96 -12.80
C MET A 85 -17.62 -18.81 -13.80
N ARG A 86 -18.81 -18.71 -14.42
CA ARG A 86 -19.16 -17.59 -15.32
C ARG A 86 -19.20 -16.26 -14.60
N VAL A 87 -19.69 -16.23 -13.35
CA VAL A 87 -19.70 -15.02 -12.52
C VAL A 87 -18.28 -14.59 -12.19
N GLU A 88 -17.42 -15.51 -11.73
CA GLU A 88 -16.03 -15.18 -11.42
C GLU A 88 -15.23 -14.78 -12.67
N TRP A 89 -15.49 -15.43 -13.81
CA TRP A 89 -14.93 -15.01 -15.08
C TRP A 89 -15.40 -13.61 -15.48
N ALA A 90 -16.69 -13.31 -15.35
CA ALA A 90 -17.23 -11.99 -15.68
C ALA A 90 -16.66 -10.89 -14.77
N LYS A 91 -16.51 -11.14 -13.46
CA LYS A 91 -15.84 -10.23 -12.52
C LYS A 91 -14.39 -10.00 -12.90
N THR A 92 -13.65 -11.07 -13.17
CA THR A 92 -12.22 -10.99 -13.52
C THR A 92 -12.02 -10.29 -14.87
N LYS A 93 -12.89 -10.56 -15.85
CA LYS A 93 -12.92 -9.86 -17.13
C LYS A 93 -13.22 -8.37 -16.95
N ALA A 94 -14.23 -8.01 -16.17
CA ALA A 94 -14.55 -6.61 -15.88
C ALA A 94 -13.38 -5.88 -15.18
N ARG A 95 -12.65 -6.55 -14.28
CA ARG A 95 -11.41 -6.01 -13.68
C ARG A 95 -10.31 -5.81 -14.73
N ALA A 96 -10.10 -6.79 -15.61
CA ALA A 96 -9.11 -6.69 -16.68
C ALA A 96 -9.46 -5.56 -17.67
N GLU A 97 -10.73 -5.39 -18.02
CA GLU A 97 -11.20 -4.31 -18.89
C GLU A 97 -11.00 -2.94 -18.22
N ARG A 98 -11.27 -2.81 -16.92
CA ARG A 98 -11.02 -1.57 -16.15
C ARG A 98 -9.55 -1.25 -15.96
N TRP A 99 -8.67 -2.25 -15.90
CA TRP A 99 -7.24 -2.04 -15.67
C TRP A 99 -6.61 -1.07 -16.68
N ALA A 100 -7.02 -1.15 -17.95
CA ALA A 100 -6.53 -0.24 -18.98
C ALA A 100 -6.95 1.22 -18.75
N GLU A 101 -8.11 1.45 -18.15
CA GLU A 101 -8.56 2.78 -17.73
C GLU A 101 -7.76 3.28 -16.53
N GLU A 102 -7.59 2.43 -15.50
CA GLU A 102 -6.82 2.80 -14.31
C GLU A 102 -5.37 3.15 -14.63
N VAL A 103 -4.71 2.42 -15.53
CA VAL A 103 -3.35 2.74 -15.97
C VAL A 103 -3.30 4.13 -16.65
N ARG A 104 -4.32 4.50 -17.43
CA ARG A 104 -4.40 5.84 -18.02
C ARG A 104 -4.67 6.93 -16.97
N LEU A 105 -5.59 6.67 -16.04
CA LEU A 105 -5.91 7.60 -14.95
C LEU A 105 -4.68 7.84 -14.07
N LEU A 106 -3.94 6.80 -13.71
CA LEU A 106 -2.75 6.90 -12.89
C LEU A 106 -1.66 7.75 -13.56
N GLN A 107 -1.45 7.59 -14.88
CA GLN A 107 -0.50 8.43 -15.63
C GLN A 107 -0.90 9.91 -15.63
N GLU A 108 -2.20 10.18 -15.73
CA GLU A 108 -2.76 11.53 -15.68
C GLU A 108 -2.68 12.13 -14.27
N GLU A 109 -2.88 11.32 -13.22
CA GLU A 109 -2.68 11.74 -11.83
C GLU A 109 -1.21 12.08 -11.56
N MET A 110 -0.27 11.25 -12.01
CA MET A 110 1.16 11.56 -11.94
C MET A 110 1.46 12.93 -12.58
N ARG A 111 0.94 13.17 -13.79
CA ARG A 111 1.09 14.46 -14.47
C ARG A 111 0.51 15.61 -13.65
N ARG A 112 -0.72 15.47 -13.14
CA ARG A 112 -1.40 16.51 -12.35
C ARG A 112 -0.68 16.83 -11.04
N VAL A 113 -0.11 15.83 -10.37
CA VAL A 113 0.67 16.05 -9.15
C VAL A 113 1.92 16.89 -9.43
N LEU A 114 2.62 16.62 -10.54
CA LEU A 114 3.77 17.43 -10.96
C LEU A 114 3.38 18.87 -11.28
N GLU A 115 2.32 19.07 -12.06
CA GLU A 115 1.77 20.41 -12.36
C GLU A 115 1.36 21.16 -11.09
N TYR A 116 0.74 20.45 -10.13
CA TYR A 116 0.37 21.02 -8.84
C TYR A 116 1.58 21.52 -8.06
N PHE A 117 2.65 20.74 -7.99
CA PHE A 117 3.86 21.15 -7.26
C PHE A 117 4.50 22.38 -7.87
N GLU A 118 4.62 22.45 -9.19
CA GLU A 118 5.19 23.61 -9.87
C GLU A 118 4.31 24.85 -9.75
N TRP A 119 3.00 24.68 -9.87
CA TRP A 119 2.04 25.74 -9.60
C TRP A 119 2.18 26.22 -8.15
N LYS A 120 2.30 25.31 -7.19
CA LYS A 120 2.41 25.65 -5.77
C LYS A 120 3.72 26.36 -5.44
N ALA A 121 4.82 25.94 -6.07
CA ALA A 121 6.11 26.63 -5.95
C ALA A 121 6.03 28.06 -6.50
N ARG A 122 5.42 28.26 -7.67
CA ARG A 122 5.17 29.60 -8.22
C ARG A 122 4.25 30.43 -7.30
N TRP A 123 3.20 29.82 -6.77
CA TRP A 123 2.28 30.47 -5.85
C TRP A 123 3.00 30.99 -4.60
N TRP A 124 3.89 30.20 -3.99
CA TRP A 124 4.71 30.65 -2.87
C TRP A 124 5.60 31.84 -3.25
N ARG A 125 6.26 31.78 -4.42
CA ARG A 125 7.09 32.89 -4.92
C ARG A 125 6.30 34.16 -5.21
N MET A 126 5.03 34.06 -5.61
CA MET A 126 4.16 35.23 -5.80
C MET A 126 3.69 35.80 -4.47
N LYS A 127 3.39 34.94 -3.49
CA LYS A 127 2.87 35.35 -2.17
C LYS A 127 3.83 36.23 -1.36
N LYS A 128 5.11 36.24 -1.73
CA LYS A 128 6.17 37.02 -1.09
C LYS A 128 5.92 38.54 -1.14
N THR A 129 5.09 39.02 -2.07
CA THR A 129 4.74 40.44 -2.23
C THR A 129 3.39 40.85 -1.63
N ASP A 130 2.59 39.91 -1.13
CA ASP A 130 1.20 40.19 -0.68
C ASP A 130 1.12 40.99 0.63
N ARG A 131 2.20 41.02 1.42
CA ARG A 131 2.28 41.79 2.68
C ARG A 131 3.50 42.71 2.66
N ALA A 132 3.35 43.84 1.97
CA ALA A 132 4.37 44.89 1.90
C ALA A 132 4.33 45.88 3.08
N ASP A 133 3.26 45.85 3.88
CA ASP A 133 3.00 46.80 4.99
C ASP A 133 3.51 46.27 6.35
N VAL A 134 4.68 45.64 6.37
CA VAL A 134 5.25 45.00 7.57
C VAL A 134 6.69 45.45 7.77
N ASP A 135 7.16 45.39 9.01
CA ASP A 135 8.55 45.69 9.35
C ASP A 135 9.55 44.93 8.46
N ILE A 136 10.69 45.56 8.17
CA ILE A 136 11.71 45.04 7.25
C ILE A 136 12.24 43.68 7.71
N GLY A 137 12.37 43.44 9.01
CA GLY A 137 12.79 42.15 9.56
C GLY A 137 11.79 41.05 9.24
N VAL A 138 10.50 41.33 9.43
CA VAL A 138 9.40 40.41 9.12
C VAL A 138 9.30 40.17 7.61
N GLN A 139 9.47 41.22 6.79
CA GLN A 139 9.47 41.11 5.34
C GLN A 139 10.57 40.16 4.85
N ARG A 140 11.80 40.28 5.38
CA ARG A 140 12.90 39.36 5.05
C ARG A 140 12.58 37.91 5.44
N GLY A 141 11.98 37.70 6.61
CA GLY A 141 11.54 36.37 7.06
C GLY A 141 10.47 35.76 6.14
N LEU A 142 9.50 36.56 5.71
CA LEU A 142 8.45 36.13 4.78
C LEU A 142 9.03 35.76 3.41
N LEU A 143 9.98 36.54 2.88
CA LEU A 143 10.68 36.24 1.63
C LEU A 143 11.44 34.91 1.74
N ALA A 144 12.24 34.75 2.80
CA ALA A 144 13.04 33.55 3.02
C ALA A 144 12.15 32.30 3.19
N TYR A 145 11.06 32.42 3.95
CA TYR A 145 10.11 31.32 4.14
C TYR A 145 9.38 30.96 2.85
N ALA A 146 8.92 31.95 2.08
CA ALA A 146 8.25 31.74 0.81
C ALA A 146 9.17 31.03 -0.20
N GLU A 147 10.43 31.45 -0.31
CA GLU A 147 11.39 30.75 -1.17
C GLU A 147 11.73 29.35 -0.64
N LYS A 148 11.87 29.16 0.68
CA LYS A 148 12.03 27.82 1.27
C LYS A 148 10.86 26.90 0.93
N GLN A 149 9.63 27.38 1.00
CA GLN A 149 8.47 26.57 0.61
C GLN A 149 8.47 26.27 -0.88
N ALA A 150 8.81 27.26 -1.72
CA ALA A 150 8.88 27.05 -3.16
C ALA A 150 9.93 26.00 -3.55
N THR A 151 11.12 26.02 -2.92
CA THR A 151 12.18 25.04 -3.18
C THR A 151 11.79 23.64 -2.72
N ILE A 152 11.06 23.49 -1.61
CA ILE A 152 10.53 22.19 -1.17
C ILE A 152 9.59 21.59 -2.23
N PHE A 153 8.64 22.37 -2.75
CA PHE A 153 7.72 21.89 -3.79
C PHE A 153 8.45 21.53 -5.10
N ASP A 154 9.45 22.33 -5.50
CA ASP A 154 10.28 22.00 -6.66
C ASP A 154 11.09 20.70 -6.45
N LYS A 155 11.66 20.49 -5.26
CA LYS A 155 12.37 19.25 -4.89
C LYS A 155 11.42 18.04 -4.93
N LEU A 156 10.22 18.16 -4.37
CA LEU A 156 9.19 17.10 -4.40
C LEU A 156 8.80 16.73 -5.84
N GLY A 157 8.52 17.71 -6.69
CA GLY A 157 8.18 17.47 -8.09
C GLY A 157 9.30 16.74 -8.84
N LYS A 158 10.56 17.14 -8.64
CA LYS A 158 11.70 16.46 -9.24
C LYS A 158 11.83 15.01 -8.75
N LYS A 159 11.75 14.79 -7.43
CA LYS A 159 11.89 13.45 -6.83
C LYS A 159 10.83 12.49 -7.36
N PHE A 160 9.56 12.89 -7.34
CA PHE A 160 8.47 12.06 -7.85
C PHE A 160 8.56 11.83 -9.35
N ALA A 161 8.91 12.85 -10.14
CA ALA A 161 9.10 12.68 -11.57
C ALA A 161 10.15 11.61 -11.89
N LEU A 162 11.27 11.58 -11.15
CA LEU A 162 12.31 10.56 -11.34
C LEU A 162 11.83 9.17 -10.94
N GLN A 163 11.24 9.04 -9.73
CA GLN A 163 10.72 7.76 -9.24
C GLN A 163 9.67 7.18 -10.21
N TRP A 164 8.71 7.99 -10.65
CA TRP A 164 7.68 7.56 -11.58
C TRP A 164 8.22 7.30 -12.98
N SER A 165 9.21 8.07 -13.44
CA SER A 165 9.84 7.80 -14.75
C SER A 165 10.51 6.42 -14.80
N ALA A 166 11.16 6.00 -13.71
CA ALA A 166 11.77 4.68 -13.60
C ALA A 166 10.71 3.56 -13.64
N VAL A 167 9.60 3.73 -12.91
CA VAL A 167 8.49 2.77 -12.90
C VAL A 167 7.84 2.67 -14.28
N LEU A 168 7.52 3.80 -14.91
CA LEU A 168 6.91 3.80 -16.25
C LEU A 168 7.83 3.14 -17.28
N THR A 169 9.13 3.44 -17.25
CA THR A 169 10.12 2.84 -18.16
C THR A 169 10.23 1.33 -17.96
N LYS A 170 10.24 0.85 -16.71
CA LYS A 170 10.24 -0.59 -16.37
C LYS A 170 9.03 -1.32 -16.97
N HIS A 171 7.89 -0.66 -17.06
CA HIS A 171 6.65 -1.23 -17.62
C HIS A 171 6.42 -0.89 -19.11
N GLY A 172 7.40 -0.29 -19.80
CA GLY A 172 7.28 0.08 -21.22
C GLY A 172 6.28 1.21 -21.49
N LEU A 173 5.90 1.97 -20.47
CA LEU A 173 4.99 3.11 -20.57
C LEU A 173 5.79 4.41 -20.73
N ARG A 174 5.28 5.32 -21.56
CA ARG A 174 5.88 6.64 -21.79
C ARG A 174 4.86 7.73 -21.48
N ALA A 175 5.31 8.76 -20.77
CA ALA A 175 4.49 9.93 -20.45
C ALA A 175 5.17 11.21 -20.96
N ASP A 176 4.38 12.15 -21.46
CA ASP A 176 4.88 13.38 -22.10
C ASP A 176 5.73 14.22 -21.15
N TRP A 177 5.35 14.27 -19.88
CA TRP A 177 6.05 15.01 -18.83
C TRP A 177 7.46 14.48 -18.54
N GLN A 178 7.79 13.22 -18.87
CA GLN A 178 9.13 12.64 -18.63
C GLN A 178 10.23 13.45 -19.33
N THR A 179 9.93 14.00 -20.52
CA THR A 179 10.89 14.81 -21.29
C THR A 179 11.35 16.06 -20.53
N ARG A 180 10.45 16.64 -19.73
CA ARG A 180 10.70 17.84 -18.92
C ARG A 180 11.68 17.58 -17.77
N TYR A 181 11.68 16.37 -17.23
CA TYR A 181 12.49 15.97 -16.08
C TYR A 181 13.71 15.10 -16.46
N SER A 182 13.78 14.59 -17.69
CA SER A 182 14.87 13.73 -18.18
C SER A 182 16.25 14.40 -18.13
N LYS A 183 16.35 15.71 -18.36
CA LYS A 183 17.63 16.45 -18.20
C LYS A 183 18.10 16.54 -16.75
N MET A 184 17.20 16.33 -15.79
CA MET A 184 17.43 16.54 -14.36
C MET A 184 17.93 15.28 -13.65
N SER A 185 17.78 14.08 -14.22
CA SER A 185 18.25 12.83 -13.57
C SER A 185 19.75 12.86 -13.32
N ASN A 186 20.52 13.38 -14.28
CA ASN A 186 21.96 13.52 -14.18
C ASN A 186 22.38 14.53 -13.09
N LEU A 187 21.52 15.51 -12.81
CA LEU A 187 21.77 16.53 -11.79
C LEU A 187 21.34 16.05 -10.41
N LEU A 188 20.27 15.26 -10.28
CA LEU A 188 19.82 14.81 -8.97
C LEU A 188 20.78 13.77 -8.36
N SER A 189 21.34 12.85 -9.16
CA SER A 189 22.40 11.96 -8.66
C SER A 189 23.63 12.75 -8.21
N SER A 190 23.95 13.87 -8.88
CA SER A 190 25.03 14.76 -8.45
C SER A 190 24.68 15.56 -7.18
N TRP A 191 23.40 15.82 -6.91
CA TRP A 191 22.94 16.60 -5.76
C TRP A 191 22.70 15.73 -4.52
N GLU A 192 22.15 14.53 -4.66
CA GLU A 192 22.01 13.55 -3.56
C GLU A 192 23.38 13.20 -2.97
N MET A 193 24.40 13.02 -3.82
CA MET A 193 25.78 12.83 -3.37
C MET A 193 26.37 14.04 -2.61
N LEU A 194 25.92 15.27 -2.90
CA LEU A 194 26.38 16.48 -2.21
C LEU A 194 25.63 16.72 -0.90
N GLU A 195 24.32 16.41 -0.86
CA GLU A 195 23.47 16.54 0.33
C GLU A 195 23.84 15.48 1.39
N GLU A 196 24.22 14.27 0.97
CA GLU A 196 24.80 13.23 1.85
C GLU A 196 26.18 13.67 2.41
N ALA A 197 27.04 14.27 1.57
CA ALA A 197 28.34 14.76 2.00
C ALA A 197 28.27 15.99 2.94
N GLU A 198 27.24 16.82 2.83
CA GLU A 198 26.99 17.93 3.78
C GLU A 198 26.45 17.42 5.12
N GLN A 199 25.57 16.41 5.12
CA GLN A 199 25.08 15.77 6.35
C GLN A 199 26.17 15.02 7.11
N GLU A 200 27.13 14.40 6.42
CA GLU A 200 28.29 13.77 7.06
C GLU A 200 29.18 14.82 7.75
N LYS A 201 29.34 16.01 7.17
CA LYS A 201 30.12 17.11 7.77
C LYS A 201 29.46 17.76 8.97
N GLU A 202 28.13 17.90 8.98
CA GLU A 202 27.40 18.40 10.15
C GLU A 202 27.48 17.41 11.32
N ASN A 203 27.38 16.10 11.04
CA ASN A 203 27.50 15.05 12.07
C ASN A 203 28.93 14.89 12.64
N GLU A 204 29.98 15.20 11.86
CA GLU A 204 31.37 15.20 12.36
C GLU A 204 31.67 16.41 13.26
N SER A 205 30.93 17.51 13.13
CA SER A 205 31.18 18.75 13.90
C SER A 205 30.56 18.77 15.30
N ASP A 206 29.63 17.85 15.59
CA ASP A 206 28.89 17.78 16.86
C ASP A 206 29.53 16.80 17.87
N SER A 207 30.76 16.33 17.58
CA SER A 207 31.41 15.24 18.32
C SER A 207 32.63 15.65 19.16
N ASP A 208 32.97 16.94 19.29
CA ASP A 208 34.22 17.39 19.93
C ASP A 208 34.08 18.33 21.15
N ASP A 209 32.88 18.50 21.71
CA ASP A 209 32.69 19.28 22.94
C ASP A 209 32.06 18.42 24.06
N ASN A 210 32.84 17.52 24.67
CA ASN A 210 32.53 17.05 26.03
C ASN A 210 33.77 16.54 26.82
N GLU A 211 33.96 17.16 27.99
CA GLU A 211 34.78 16.76 29.16
C GLU A 211 36.31 17.03 29.10
N GLY A 212 36.91 17.75 30.06
CA GLY A 212 36.44 18.18 31.37
C GLY A 212 37.36 19.19 32.03
N ASP A 213 36.71 20.12 32.72
CA ASP A 213 37.26 21.18 33.54
C ASP A 213 37.52 20.60 34.94
N ASP A 214 38.78 20.33 35.30
CA ASP A 214 39.16 19.82 36.62
C ASP A 214 40.02 20.85 37.37
N ILE A 215 39.33 21.56 38.29
CA ILE A 215 39.71 21.89 39.67
C ILE A 215 41.02 22.68 39.87
N MET A 216 40.85 23.98 40.21
CA MET A 216 41.88 24.79 40.88
C MET A 216 41.87 24.52 42.39
N ASP A 217 42.96 23.98 42.93
CA ASP A 217 43.30 24.06 44.35
C ASP A 217 44.05 25.38 44.62
N ILE A 218 43.54 26.14 45.60
CA ILE A 218 44.13 27.37 46.15
C ILE A 218 44.74 27.01 47.51
N ASP A 219 46.03 27.34 47.68
CA ASP A 219 46.68 27.55 48.99
C ASP A 219 46.59 29.04 49.40
#